data_AF-A0A8J5BTC3-F1
#
_entry.id   AF-A0A8J5BTC3-F1
#
_cell.length_a   1.000
_cell.length_b   1.000
_cell.length_c   1.000
_cell.angle_alpha   90.00
_cell.angle_beta   90.00
_cell.angle_gamma   90.00
#
_symmetry.space_group_name_H-M   'P 1'
#
loop_
_entity.id
_entity.type
_entity.pdbx_description
1 polymer ?
#
loop_
_entity_poly.entity_id
_entity_poly.type
_entity_poly.pdbx_seq_one_letter_code
_entity_poly.pdbx_strand_id
1 'polypeptide(L)'
;MEGLPTSHPEVYQKFSEGFHVIRRSDRYWAGLSTDLVIEQVLMRSMKTSGGLTHGRGMDEIQRLVWTLSLPSCAEIKFTMQELAGIRYGTSDQHQEATSARKERDVRDTWKLVAFLQTYDPFTEDPSIHSISSGVTGDKKVNVDKANSIGETIIASMVGKNVHEYTFKRKDQAITLGSKVSLSKDEAVETDPQLLFQRLCVLSTNEPSLSSSKNIPV
;
A
#
# COMPACT_ATOMS: atom_id res chain seq x y z
N MET A 1 24.88 5.81 17.70
CA MET A 1 25.55 4.69 18.40
C MET A 1 27.07 4.69 18.25
N GLU A 2 27.66 5.50 17.38
CA GLU A 2 29.10 5.43 17.05
C GLU A 2 30.06 5.76 18.20
N GLY A 3 29.65 6.56 19.20
CA GLY A 3 30.45 6.86 20.39
C GLY A 3 30.25 5.91 21.58
N LEU A 4 29.33 4.94 21.47
CA LEU A 4 29.02 3.99 22.55
C LEU A 4 30.19 3.04 22.87
N PRO A 5 30.95 2.51 21.88
CA PRO A 5 32.11 1.64 22.14
C PRO A 5 33.18 2.32 23.00
N THR A 6 33.37 3.63 22.84
CA THR A 6 34.42 4.39 23.52
C THR A 6 33.96 4.95 24.87
N SER A 7 32.71 5.41 24.96
CA SER A 7 32.18 6.02 26.20
C SER A 7 31.69 5.01 27.22
N HIS A 8 31.10 3.89 26.78
CA HIS A 8 30.48 2.88 27.64
C HIS A 8 30.69 1.48 27.05
N PRO A 9 31.95 0.96 27.06
CA PRO A 9 32.32 -0.27 26.38
C PRO A 9 31.53 -1.50 26.88
N GLU A 10 31.23 -1.58 28.17
CA GLU A 10 30.44 -2.68 28.73
C GLU A 10 29.01 -2.74 28.20
N VAL A 11 28.38 -1.57 28.02
CA VAL A 11 27.02 -1.49 27.47
C VAL A 11 27.03 -1.90 26.00
N TYR A 12 28.05 -1.45 25.25
CA TYR A 12 28.23 -1.84 23.86
C TYR A 12 28.48 -3.35 23.70
N GLN A 13 29.27 -3.95 24.59
CA GLN A 13 29.52 -5.39 24.60
C GLN A 13 28.22 -6.17 24.86
N LYS A 14 27.50 -5.86 25.93
CA LYS A 14 26.21 -6.52 26.23
C LYS A 14 25.19 -6.32 25.11
N PHE A 15 25.16 -5.14 24.49
CA PHE A 15 24.31 -4.90 23.34
C PHE A 15 24.68 -5.80 22.16
N SER A 16 25.97 -5.92 21.83
CA SER A 16 26.51 -6.78 20.77
C SER A 16 26.26 -8.27 21.03
N GLU A 17 26.26 -8.68 22.30
CA GLU A 17 25.93 -10.04 22.74
C GLU A 17 24.42 -10.34 22.72
N GLY A 18 23.58 -9.37 22.36
CA GLY A 18 22.14 -9.56 22.18
C GLY A 18 21.28 -9.38 23.43
N PHE A 19 21.83 -8.83 24.53
CA PHE A 19 21.08 -8.58 25.77
C PHE A 19 20.00 -7.48 25.66
N HIS A 20 19.83 -6.89 24.47
CA HIS A 20 18.76 -5.95 24.16
C HIS A 20 17.48 -6.63 23.63
N VAL A 21 17.49 -7.97 23.54
CA VAL A 21 16.38 -8.79 23.04
C VAL A 21 15.79 -9.64 24.17
N ILE A 22 14.48 -9.56 24.34
CA ILE A 22 13.70 -10.34 25.31
C ILE A 22 12.87 -11.38 24.55
N ARG A 23 12.79 -12.60 25.09
CA ARG A 23 11.95 -13.67 24.57
C ARG A 23 10.89 -14.04 25.59
N ARG A 24 9.63 -14.12 25.15
CA ARG A 24 8.50 -14.59 25.97
C ARG A 24 8.19 -16.08 25.78
N SER A 25 8.81 -16.71 24.78
CA SER A 25 8.66 -18.13 24.47
C SER A 25 9.95 -18.66 23.84
N ASP A 26 10.12 -19.98 23.87
CA ASP A 26 11.30 -20.66 23.34
C ASP A 26 11.29 -20.82 21.81
N ARG A 27 10.30 -20.23 21.12
CA ARG A 27 10.20 -20.31 19.65
C ARG A 27 11.36 -19.60 18.96
N TYR A 28 11.84 -20.18 17.86
CA TYR A 28 12.81 -19.54 16.98
C TYR A 28 12.27 -18.19 16.47
N TRP A 29 13.11 -17.15 16.48
CA TRP A 29 12.78 -15.77 16.10
C TRP A 29 11.70 -15.06 16.94
N ALA A 30 11.44 -15.50 18.18
CA ALA A 30 10.54 -14.81 19.11
C ALA A 30 11.22 -13.68 19.92
N GLY A 31 12.36 -13.17 19.45
CA GLY A 31 13.10 -12.09 20.10
C GLY A 31 12.47 -10.73 19.81
N LEU A 32 12.08 -10.00 20.86
CA LEU A 32 11.58 -8.63 20.77
C LEU A 32 12.59 -7.68 21.41
N SER A 33 12.76 -6.48 20.87
CA SER A 33 13.59 -5.48 21.55
C SER A 33 12.98 -5.11 22.92
N THR A 34 13.84 -4.84 23.90
CA THR A 34 13.42 -4.44 25.25
C THR A 34 12.49 -3.23 25.22
N ASP A 35 12.78 -2.25 24.36
CA ASP A 35 11.96 -1.04 24.20
C ASP A 35 10.53 -1.36 23.73
N LEU A 36 10.39 -2.24 22.73
CA LEU A 36 9.09 -2.67 22.22
C LEU A 36 8.28 -3.43 23.28
N VAL A 37 8.95 -4.20 24.14
CA VAL A 37 8.30 -4.87 25.28
C VAL A 37 7.82 -3.86 26.32
N ILE A 38 8.64 -2.87 26.67
CA ILE A 38 8.27 -1.79 27.59
C ILE A 38 7.06 -1.04 27.04
N GLU A 39 7.08 -0.67 25.77
CA GLU A 39 5.98 0.07 25.15
C GLU A 39 4.68 -0.75 25.11
N GLN A 40 4.74 -1.98 24.60
CA GLN A 40 3.52 -2.77 24.39
C GLN A 40 2.90 -3.31 25.68
N VAL A 41 3.70 -3.53 26.73
CA VAL A 41 3.24 -4.14 27.99
C VAL A 41 3.17 -3.10 29.09
N LEU A 42 4.29 -2.47 29.43
CA LEU A 42 4.34 -1.52 30.54
C LEU A 42 3.58 -0.25 30.18
N MET A 43 3.87 0.39 29.05
CA MET A 43 3.18 1.64 28.67
C MET A 43 1.70 1.41 28.42
N ARG A 44 1.31 0.28 27.84
CA ARG A 44 -0.11 -0.08 27.71
C ARG A 44 -0.78 -0.23 29.08
N SER A 45 -0.17 -0.96 30.02
CA SER A 45 -0.73 -1.14 31.37
C SER A 45 -0.82 0.16 32.18
N MET A 46 0.14 1.09 31.97
CA MET A 46 0.07 2.42 32.56
C MET A 46 -1.08 3.26 31.98
N LYS A 47 -1.39 3.08 30.69
CA LYS A 47 -2.36 3.89 29.94
C LYS A 47 -3.79 3.35 29.96
N THR A 48 -4.00 2.07 30.24
CA THR A 48 -5.34 1.48 30.35
C THR A 48 -6.07 1.92 31.62
N SER A 49 -7.39 1.71 31.68
CA SER A 49 -8.21 2.01 32.87
C SER A 49 -7.66 1.31 34.12
N GLY A 50 -7.50 2.05 35.22
CA GLY A 50 -6.82 1.59 36.44
C GLY A 50 -5.28 1.71 36.41
N GLY A 51 -4.72 2.22 35.31
CA GLY A 51 -3.30 2.52 35.15
C GLY A 51 -2.89 3.91 35.66
N LEU A 52 -1.58 4.13 35.73
CA LEU A 52 -0.98 5.30 36.37
C LEU A 52 -1.26 6.63 35.67
N THR A 53 -1.59 6.63 34.37
CA THR A 53 -1.81 7.86 33.60
C THR A 53 -3.25 8.37 33.62
N HIS A 54 -4.22 7.58 34.09
CA HIS A 54 -5.62 7.97 34.21
C HIS A 54 -5.92 8.42 35.65
N GLY A 55 -5.36 9.57 36.08
CA GLY A 55 -5.63 10.15 37.41
C GLY A 55 -4.47 10.99 37.99
N ARG A 56 -4.50 11.26 39.31
CA ARG A 56 -3.41 11.93 40.05
C ARG A 56 -2.36 10.91 40.54
N GLY A 57 -1.72 10.21 39.60
CA GLY A 57 -0.92 9.00 39.88
C GLY A 57 0.59 9.09 39.60
N MET A 58 1.13 10.24 39.17
CA MET A 58 2.52 10.31 38.67
C MET A 58 3.55 10.78 39.70
N ASP A 59 3.25 10.70 41.00
CA ASP A 59 4.24 10.95 42.05
C ASP A 59 5.24 9.79 42.17
N GLU A 60 6.45 10.05 42.69
CA GLU A 60 7.55 9.08 42.73
C GLU A 60 7.18 7.83 43.55
N ILE A 61 6.54 8.02 44.69
CA ILE A 61 6.09 6.92 45.56
C ILE A 61 5.04 6.06 44.83
N GLN A 62 4.13 6.68 44.10
CA GLN A 62 3.08 5.97 43.35
C GLN A 62 3.67 5.15 42.19
N ARG A 63 4.68 5.70 41.49
CA ARG A 63 5.43 4.96 40.46
C ARG A 63 6.14 3.75 41.07
N LEU A 64 6.80 3.92 42.21
CA LEU A 64 7.53 2.86 42.88
C LEU A 64 6.58 1.72 43.31
N VAL A 65 5.46 2.06 43.97
CA VAL A 65 4.44 1.09 44.37
C VAL A 65 3.88 0.36 43.16
N TRP A 66 3.59 1.08 42.07
CA TRP A 66 3.08 0.48 40.84
C TRP A 66 4.11 -0.49 40.23
N THR A 67 5.36 -0.07 40.04
CA THR A 67 6.41 -0.92 39.45
C THR A 67 6.71 -2.15 40.31
N LEU A 68 6.80 -2.01 41.63
CA LEU A 68 7.11 -3.12 42.54
C LEU A 68 5.95 -4.09 42.73
N SER A 69 4.69 -3.66 42.54
CA SER A 69 3.52 -4.53 42.64
C SER A 69 3.23 -5.32 41.36
N LEU A 70 3.77 -4.92 40.21
CA LEU A 70 3.53 -5.60 38.92
C LEU A 70 3.84 -7.11 38.94
N PRO A 71 5.01 -7.59 39.44
CA PRO A 71 5.31 -9.01 39.47
C PRO A 71 4.32 -9.81 40.31
N SER A 72 3.99 -9.31 41.51
CA SER A 72 3.03 -9.94 42.41
C SER A 72 1.62 -9.99 41.80
N CYS A 73 1.18 -8.89 41.17
CA CYS A 73 -0.09 -8.83 40.46
C CYS A 73 -0.13 -9.79 39.26
N ALA A 74 0.99 -9.97 38.55
CA ALA A 74 1.09 -10.93 37.45
C ALA A 74 0.96 -12.38 37.93
N GLU A 75 1.59 -12.72 39.07
CA GLU A 75 1.49 -14.04 39.70
C GLU A 75 0.06 -14.34 40.20
N ILE A 76 -0.58 -13.38 40.88
CA ILE A 76 -1.99 -13.50 41.31
C ILE A 76 -2.90 -13.68 40.09
N LYS A 77 -2.65 -12.92 39.01
CA LYS A 77 -3.42 -13.04 37.78
C LYS A 77 -3.21 -14.40 37.10
N PHE A 78 -2.01 -14.95 37.15
CA PHE A 78 -1.69 -16.27 36.60
C PHE A 78 -2.38 -17.39 37.41
N THR A 79 -2.27 -17.36 38.73
CA THR A 79 -2.90 -18.34 39.61
C THR A 79 -4.43 -18.30 39.52
N MET A 80 -5.03 -17.11 39.43
CA MET A 80 -6.48 -16.97 39.23
C MET A 80 -6.94 -17.56 37.88
N GLN A 81 -6.14 -17.40 36.82
CA GLN A 81 -6.41 -18.00 35.52
C GLN A 81 -6.35 -19.53 35.55
N GLU A 82 -5.35 -20.07 36.26
CA GLU A 82 -5.21 -21.51 36.45
C GLU A 82 -6.39 -22.08 37.25
N LEU A 83 -6.77 -21.42 38.35
CA LEU A 83 -7.93 -21.79 39.18
C LEU A 83 -9.24 -21.77 38.39
N ALA A 84 -9.46 -20.74 37.57
CA ALA A 84 -10.67 -20.61 36.77
C ALA A 84 -10.68 -21.52 35.53
N GLY A 85 -9.56 -22.18 35.20
CA GLY A 85 -9.40 -22.90 33.94
C GLY A 85 -9.43 -21.99 32.70
N ILE A 86 -9.32 -20.67 32.88
CA ILE A 86 -9.38 -19.67 31.80
C ILE A 86 -7.97 -19.12 31.60
N ARG A 87 -7.32 -19.47 30.49
CA ARG A 87 -6.07 -18.80 30.09
C ARG A 87 -6.37 -17.59 29.21
N TYR A 88 -6.12 -16.39 29.71
CA TYR A 88 -6.09 -15.17 28.91
C TYR A 88 -4.77 -15.09 28.15
N GLY A 89 -4.61 -15.96 27.15
CA GLY A 89 -3.58 -15.77 26.13
C GLY A 89 -4.06 -14.70 25.16
N THR A 90 -3.24 -13.69 24.87
CA THR A 90 -3.30 -13.09 23.53
C THR A 90 -2.95 -14.23 22.59
N SER A 91 -3.92 -14.70 21.79
CA SER A 91 -3.65 -15.68 20.74
C SER A 91 -2.40 -15.23 19.97
N ASP A 92 -1.44 -16.13 19.78
CA ASP A 92 -0.25 -15.89 18.96
C ASP A 92 -0.60 -15.59 17.49
N GLN A 93 -1.89 -15.64 17.14
CA GLN A 93 -2.35 -15.25 15.82
C GLN A 93 -2.28 -13.73 15.69
N HIS A 94 -1.42 -13.31 14.77
CA HIS A 94 -1.45 -11.98 14.17
C HIS A 94 -2.91 -11.60 13.83
N GLN A 95 -3.27 -10.33 13.97
CA GLN A 95 -4.65 -9.86 13.75
C GLN A 95 -5.20 -10.31 12.39
N GLU A 96 -4.34 -10.33 11.36
CA GLU A 96 -4.68 -10.78 10.01
C GLU A 96 -4.75 -12.31 9.83
N ALA A 97 -4.22 -13.10 10.77
CA ALA A 97 -4.28 -14.56 10.74
C ALA A 97 -5.52 -15.14 11.45
N THR A 98 -6.41 -14.27 11.95
CA THR A 98 -7.66 -14.66 12.61
C THR A 98 -8.55 -15.48 11.67
N SER A 99 -9.27 -16.49 12.18
CA SER A 99 -10.21 -17.30 11.40
C SER A 99 -11.21 -16.46 10.60
N ALA A 100 -11.77 -15.42 11.20
CA ALA A 100 -12.70 -14.50 10.55
C ALA A 100 -12.08 -13.73 9.37
N ARG A 101 -10.78 -13.41 9.45
CA ARG A 101 -10.02 -12.76 8.35
C ARG A 101 -9.83 -13.73 7.21
N LYS A 102 -9.33 -14.93 7.50
CA LYS A 102 -9.17 -16.02 6.52
C LYS A 102 -10.47 -16.32 5.79
N GLU A 103 -11.58 -16.41 6.51
CA GLU A 103 -12.88 -16.69 5.91
C GLU A 103 -13.37 -15.54 5.02
N ARG A 104 -13.11 -14.28 5.41
CA ARG A 104 -13.41 -13.11 4.58
C ARG A 104 -12.59 -13.12 3.30
N ASP A 105 -11.28 -13.35 3.40
CA ASP A 105 -10.37 -13.37 2.25
C ASP A 105 -10.77 -14.47 1.26
N VAL A 106 -11.16 -15.65 1.74
CA VAL A 106 -11.69 -16.73 0.91
C VAL A 106 -12.98 -16.29 0.19
N ARG A 107 -13.94 -15.69 0.91
CA ARG A 107 -15.18 -15.19 0.28
C ARG A 107 -14.92 -14.12 -0.77
N ASP A 108 -14.01 -13.19 -0.50
CA ASP A 108 -13.69 -12.12 -1.44
C ASP A 108 -12.91 -12.63 -2.66
N THR A 109 -12.04 -13.63 -2.47
CA THR A 109 -11.40 -14.36 -3.57
C THR A 109 -12.45 -14.99 -4.47
N TRP A 110 -13.46 -15.66 -3.90
CA TRP A 110 -14.53 -16.28 -4.70
C TRP A 110 -15.37 -15.27 -5.47
N LYS A 111 -15.63 -14.07 -4.91
CA LYS A 111 -16.30 -13.00 -5.65
C LYS A 111 -15.49 -12.55 -6.87
N LEU A 112 -14.18 -12.40 -6.70
CA LEU A 112 -13.30 -12.00 -7.79
C LEU A 112 -13.22 -13.09 -8.86
N VAL A 113 -13.14 -14.36 -8.46
CA VAL A 113 -13.18 -15.50 -9.40
C VAL A 113 -14.51 -15.52 -10.16
N ALA A 114 -15.66 -15.39 -9.48
CA ALA A 114 -16.97 -15.37 -10.13
C ALA A 114 -17.12 -14.19 -11.11
N PHE A 115 -16.57 -13.03 -10.76
CA PHE A 115 -16.53 -11.86 -11.64
C PHE A 115 -15.71 -12.15 -12.91
N LEU A 116 -14.48 -12.66 -12.76
CA LEU A 116 -13.59 -12.95 -13.90
C LEU A 116 -14.08 -14.13 -14.76
N GLN A 117 -14.81 -15.10 -14.18
CA GLN A 117 -15.45 -16.15 -14.97
C GLN A 117 -16.57 -15.63 -15.87
N THR A 118 -17.26 -14.57 -15.42
CA THR A 118 -18.35 -13.94 -16.19
C THR A 118 -17.79 -12.95 -17.21
N TYR A 119 -16.76 -12.20 -16.82
CA TYR A 119 -16.10 -11.16 -17.60
C TYR A 119 -14.63 -11.50 -17.73
N ASP A 120 -14.32 -12.43 -18.64
CA ASP A 120 -12.94 -12.80 -18.93
C ASP A 120 -12.24 -11.63 -19.67
N PRO A 121 -11.24 -10.98 -19.05
CA PRO A 121 -10.53 -9.89 -19.71
C PRO A 121 -9.54 -10.37 -20.78
N PHE A 122 -9.38 -11.69 -20.96
CA PHE A 122 -8.45 -12.32 -21.90
C PHE A 122 -9.15 -13.14 -22.99
N THR A 123 -10.46 -12.97 -23.17
CA THR A 123 -11.10 -13.48 -24.39
C THR A 123 -10.34 -13.00 -25.63
N GLU A 124 -10.14 -13.90 -26.59
CA GLU A 124 -9.42 -13.59 -27.83
C GLU A 124 -10.11 -12.45 -28.57
N ASP A 125 -9.54 -11.26 -28.43
CA ASP A 125 -9.92 -10.07 -29.19
C ASP A 125 -8.73 -9.65 -30.07
N PRO A 126 -8.90 -9.58 -31.40
CA PRO A 126 -7.84 -9.13 -32.29
C PRO A 126 -7.49 -7.64 -32.13
N SER A 127 -8.24 -6.88 -31.33
CA SER A 127 -8.00 -5.46 -31.08
C SER A 127 -7.07 -5.21 -29.87
N ILE A 128 -6.24 -4.18 -30.00
CA ILE A 128 -5.24 -3.84 -28.98
C ILE A 128 -5.90 -2.94 -27.93
N HIS A 129 -5.82 -3.32 -26.66
CA HIS A 129 -6.40 -2.55 -25.55
C HIS A 129 -5.33 -1.98 -24.63
N SER A 130 -5.52 -0.73 -24.20
CA SER A 130 -4.73 -0.14 -23.11
C SER A 130 -5.30 -0.56 -21.76
N ILE A 131 -4.53 -1.27 -20.94
CA ILE A 131 -4.96 -1.67 -19.58
C ILE A 131 -5.09 -0.45 -18.66
N SER A 132 -4.25 0.58 -18.85
CA SER A 132 -4.23 1.75 -17.98
C SER A 132 -5.33 2.77 -18.30
N SER A 133 -5.72 2.90 -19.57
CA SER A 133 -6.71 3.88 -20.01
C SER A 133 -8.02 3.28 -20.52
N GLY A 134 -8.10 1.96 -20.68
CA GLY A 134 -9.28 1.28 -21.24
C GLY A 134 -9.53 1.58 -22.73
N VAL A 135 -8.61 2.25 -23.42
CA VAL A 135 -8.77 2.65 -24.83
C VAL A 135 -8.50 1.45 -25.73
N THR A 136 -9.47 1.14 -26.59
CA THR A 136 -9.32 0.18 -27.70
C THR A 136 -8.68 0.87 -28.91
N GLY A 137 -7.67 0.24 -29.48
CA GLY A 137 -6.95 0.73 -30.65
C GLY A 137 -7.67 0.46 -31.95
N ASP A 138 -7.64 1.45 -32.84
CA ASP A 138 -8.06 1.29 -34.22
C ASP A 138 -7.22 0.24 -34.97
N LYS A 139 -7.74 -0.26 -36.09
CA LYS A 139 -7.02 -1.17 -37.01
C LYS A 139 -5.68 -0.63 -37.54
N LYS A 140 -5.42 0.67 -37.38
CA LYS A 140 -4.16 1.33 -37.77
C LYS A 140 -3.09 1.27 -36.68
N VAL A 141 -3.47 1.02 -35.43
CA VAL A 141 -2.56 0.89 -34.31
C VAL A 141 -1.75 -0.38 -34.49
N ASN A 142 -0.42 -0.28 -34.39
CA ASN A 142 0.51 -1.40 -34.55
C ASN A 142 1.61 -1.38 -33.48
N VAL A 143 1.29 -0.83 -32.30
CA VAL A 143 2.22 -0.69 -31.17
C VAL A 143 2.69 -2.04 -30.63
N ASP A 144 1.88 -3.09 -30.77
CA ASP A 144 2.23 -4.49 -30.49
C ASP A 144 3.44 -4.97 -31.31
N LYS A 145 3.65 -4.41 -32.51
CA LYS A 145 4.73 -4.73 -33.45
C LYS A 145 5.91 -3.76 -33.37
N ALA A 146 5.99 -2.92 -32.33
CA ALA A 146 7.01 -1.88 -32.22
C ALA A 146 8.44 -2.40 -32.38
N ASN A 147 8.74 -3.60 -31.87
CA ASN A 147 10.07 -4.19 -32.03
C ASN A 147 10.42 -4.47 -33.51
N SER A 148 9.53 -5.16 -34.24
CA SER A 148 9.74 -5.48 -35.65
C SER A 148 9.83 -4.23 -36.55
N ILE A 149 9.08 -3.19 -36.20
CA ILE A 149 9.14 -1.89 -36.88
C ILE A 149 10.49 -1.21 -36.58
N GLY A 150 10.94 -1.26 -35.33
CA GLY A 150 12.26 -0.77 -34.92
C GLY A 150 13.40 -1.47 -35.65
N GLU A 151 13.36 -2.79 -35.78
CA GLU A 151 14.33 -3.58 -36.54
C GLU A 151 14.36 -3.17 -38.01
N THR A 152 13.19 -2.93 -38.62
CA THR A 152 13.08 -2.45 -40.02
C THR A 152 13.69 -1.05 -40.17
N ILE A 153 13.45 -0.16 -39.21
CA ILE A 153 14.04 1.19 -39.18
C ILE A 153 15.56 1.08 -39.07
N ILE A 154 16.09 0.25 -38.17
CA ILE A 154 17.54 0.06 -37.99
C ILE A 154 18.17 -0.54 -39.24
N ALA A 155 17.54 -1.54 -39.86
CA ALA A 155 18.01 -2.10 -41.13
C ALA A 155 18.11 -1.03 -42.24
N SER A 156 17.18 -0.06 -42.25
CA SER A 156 17.19 1.04 -43.22
C SER A 156 18.32 2.06 -43.02
N MET A 157 19.04 2.00 -41.89
CA MET A 157 20.21 2.83 -41.60
C MET A 157 21.51 2.22 -42.11
N VAL A 158 21.54 0.90 -42.33
CA VAL A 158 22.77 0.21 -42.74
C VAL A 158 23.26 0.77 -44.08
N GLY A 159 24.52 1.24 -44.08
CA GLY A 159 25.18 1.80 -45.27
C GLY A 159 24.89 3.28 -45.55
N LYS A 160 24.14 3.99 -44.70
CA LYS A 160 23.93 5.44 -44.82
C LYS A 160 24.82 6.23 -43.88
N ASN A 161 25.23 7.43 -44.30
CA ASN A 161 25.94 8.33 -43.41
C ASN A 161 25.01 8.87 -42.32
N VAL A 162 25.52 9.03 -41.10
CA VAL A 162 24.75 9.51 -39.94
C VAL A 162 24.11 10.88 -40.18
N HIS A 163 24.74 11.74 -40.99
CA HIS A 163 24.23 13.06 -41.30
C HIS A 163 23.15 13.09 -42.40
N GLU A 164 22.99 11.99 -43.15
CA GLU A 164 22.05 11.90 -44.29
C GLU A 164 20.74 11.20 -43.90
N TYR A 165 20.75 10.38 -42.86
CA TYR A 165 19.57 9.64 -42.42
C TYR A 165 18.69 10.47 -41.49
N THR A 166 17.47 10.76 -41.93
CA THR A 166 16.46 11.44 -41.12
C THR A 166 15.28 10.52 -40.83
N PHE A 167 14.96 10.37 -39.55
CA PHE A 167 13.78 9.63 -39.09
C PHE A 167 12.49 10.28 -39.59
N LYS A 168 11.54 9.46 -40.06
CA LYS A 168 10.24 9.93 -40.52
C LYS A 168 9.15 9.40 -39.59
N ARG A 169 8.23 10.29 -39.18
CA ARG A 169 7.09 9.91 -38.33
C ARG A 169 6.19 8.83 -38.94
N LYS A 170 6.09 8.78 -40.27
CA LYS A 170 5.31 7.76 -40.99
C LYS A 170 5.86 6.33 -40.85
N ASP A 171 7.16 6.21 -40.53
CA ASP A 171 7.84 4.92 -40.41
C ASP A 171 7.82 4.43 -38.94
N GLN A 172 7.41 5.28 -37.99
CA GLN A 172 7.28 4.94 -36.57
C GLN A 172 6.02 4.09 -36.31
N ALA A 173 6.09 3.23 -35.28
CA ALA A 173 4.91 2.53 -34.77
C ALA A 173 3.82 3.52 -34.32
N ILE A 174 2.59 3.23 -34.73
CA ILE A 174 1.38 3.97 -34.40
C ILE A 174 0.91 3.50 -33.03
N THR A 175 0.99 4.41 -32.06
CA THR A 175 0.61 4.17 -30.67
C THR A 175 -0.90 4.17 -30.48
N LEU A 176 -1.35 3.64 -29.33
CA LEU A 176 -2.68 3.87 -28.78
C LEU A 176 -2.80 5.34 -28.35
N GLY A 177 -2.93 6.24 -29.33
CA GLY A 177 -3.32 7.62 -29.06
C GLY A 177 -4.82 7.68 -28.81
N SER A 178 -5.25 8.43 -27.80
CA SER A 178 -6.66 8.69 -27.55
C SER A 178 -7.23 9.49 -28.73
N LYS A 179 -7.75 8.80 -29.74
CA LYS A 179 -8.37 9.42 -30.92
C LYS A 179 -9.87 9.31 -30.77
N VAL A 180 -10.49 10.37 -30.25
CA VAL A 180 -11.94 10.53 -30.39
C VAL A 180 -12.18 11.38 -31.63
N SER A 181 -12.62 10.72 -32.71
CA SER A 181 -13.19 11.38 -33.88
C SER A 181 -14.64 11.73 -33.58
N LEU A 182 -14.91 13.03 -33.38
CA LEU A 182 -16.26 13.58 -33.29
C LEU A 182 -16.46 14.63 -34.37
N SER A 183 -16.90 14.20 -35.56
CA SER A 183 -17.87 14.95 -36.36
C SER A 183 -18.47 14.04 -37.45
N LYS A 184 -19.67 14.39 -37.95
CA LYS A 184 -20.39 13.61 -38.97
C LYS A 184 -19.73 13.64 -40.36
N ASP A 185 -18.85 14.61 -40.64
CA ASP A 185 -18.31 14.84 -42.00
C ASP A 185 -16.78 15.04 -42.07
N GLU A 186 -16.09 15.35 -40.96
CA GLU A 186 -14.61 15.46 -40.92
C GLU A 186 -14.00 14.82 -39.66
N ALA A 187 -12.98 13.98 -39.86
CA ALA A 187 -12.26 13.33 -38.77
C ALA A 187 -11.30 14.34 -38.09
N VAL A 188 -11.78 15.04 -37.06
CA VAL A 188 -10.95 15.90 -36.22
C VAL A 188 -10.32 15.08 -35.11
N GLU A 189 -8.99 15.08 -35.06
CA GLU A 189 -8.20 14.39 -34.04
C GLU A 189 -8.26 15.17 -32.72
N THR A 190 -8.96 14.62 -31.73
CA THR A 190 -9.12 15.26 -30.41
C THR A 190 -8.67 14.32 -29.31
N ASP A 191 -7.75 14.78 -28.46
CA ASP A 191 -7.32 14.08 -27.24
C ASP A 191 -8.33 14.32 -26.11
N PRO A 192 -9.08 13.28 -25.65
CA PRO A 192 -10.04 13.38 -24.56
C PRO A 192 -9.42 13.79 -23.24
N GLN A 193 -8.16 13.45 -22.98
CA GLN A 193 -7.50 13.80 -21.73
C GLN A 193 -7.16 15.29 -21.72
N LEU A 194 -6.69 15.83 -22.84
CA LEU A 194 -6.54 17.27 -23.03
C LEU A 194 -7.89 18.01 -22.96
N LEU A 195 -8.94 17.43 -23.54
CA LEU A 195 -10.30 17.99 -23.45
C LEU A 195 -10.79 18.04 -22.00
N PHE A 196 -10.61 16.95 -21.25
CA PHE A 196 -10.95 16.86 -19.84
C PHE A 196 -10.16 17.87 -19.00
N GLN A 197 -8.85 17.97 -19.21
CA GLN A 197 -8.01 18.98 -18.56
C GLN A 197 -8.50 20.40 -18.86
N ARG A 198 -8.84 20.71 -20.12
CA ARG A 198 -9.41 22.01 -20.51
C ARG A 198 -10.76 22.26 -19.83
N LEU A 199 -11.64 21.27 -19.76
CA LEU A 199 -12.91 21.35 -19.05
C LEU A 199 -12.71 21.59 -17.55
N CYS A 200 -11.77 20.89 -16.91
CA CYS A 200 -11.42 21.13 -15.51
C CYS A 200 -10.95 22.57 -15.29
N VAL A 201 -10.07 23.08 -16.17
CA VAL A 201 -9.58 24.47 -16.08
C VAL A 201 -10.71 25.49 -16.30
N LEU A 202 -11.64 25.23 -17.22
CA LEU A 202 -12.83 26.07 -17.40
C LEU A 202 -13.71 26.06 -16.14
N SER A 203 -13.94 24.88 -15.55
CA SER A 203 -14.75 24.75 -14.34
C SER A 203 -14.15 25.44 -13.12
N THR A 204 -12.82 25.57 -13.05
CA THR A 204 -12.14 26.30 -11.95
C THR A 204 -12.16 27.82 -12.13
N ASN A 205 -12.46 28.31 -13.35
CA ASN A 205 -12.51 29.74 -13.66
C ASN A 205 -13.94 30.31 -13.67
N GLU A 206 -14.96 29.49 -13.43
CA GLU A 206 -16.33 29.96 -13.20
C GLU A 206 -16.44 30.59 -11.80
N PRO A 207 -16.75 31.89 -11.66
CA PRO A 207 -17.20 32.42 -10.39
C PRO A 207 -18.50 31.69 -10.03
N SER A 208 -18.54 31.09 -8.85
CA SER A 208 -19.67 30.34 -8.28
C SER A 208 -21.02 30.73 -8.89
N LEU A 209 -21.65 29.79 -9.61
CA LEU A 209 -23.02 29.92 -10.11
C LEU A 209 -24.02 29.80 -8.93
N SER A 210 -23.90 30.69 -7.94
CA SER A 210 -24.88 30.90 -6.90
C SER A 210 -25.84 31.99 -7.35
N SER A 211 -26.81 31.66 -8.20
CA SER A 211 -28.15 32.29 -8.29
C SER A 211 -28.94 31.79 -9.51
N SER A 212 -29.55 30.60 -9.42
CA SER A 212 -30.84 30.33 -10.07
C SER A 212 -31.62 29.25 -9.31
N LYS A 213 -32.06 29.59 -8.10
CA LYS A 213 -33.31 29.00 -7.61
C LYS A 213 -34.43 29.53 -8.49
N ASN A 214 -35.00 28.68 -9.36
CA ASN A 214 -36.42 28.62 -9.70
C ASN A 214 -36.65 27.64 -10.85
N ILE A 215 -37.07 26.43 -10.50
CA ILE A 215 -37.84 25.56 -11.40
C ILE A 215 -39.19 25.37 -10.68
N PRO A 216 -40.32 25.86 -11.23
CA PRO A 216 -41.63 25.51 -10.71
C PRO A 216 -41.97 24.07 -11.09
N VAL A 217 -42.72 23.43 -10.18
CA VAL A 217 -43.19 22.03 -10.17
C VAL A 217 -43.73 21.55 -11.51
#